data_AF-A0A1I0NET1-F1
#
_entry.id   AF-A0A1I0NET1-F1
#
_cell.length_a   1.000
_cell.length_b   1.000
_cell.length_c   1.000
_cell.angle_alpha   90.00
_cell.angle_beta   90.00
_cell.angle_gamma   90.00
#
_symmetry.space_group_name_H-M   'P 1'
#
loop_
_entity.id
_entity.type
_entity.pdbx_description
1 polymer ?
#
loop_
_entity_poly.entity_id
_entity_poly.type
_entity_poly.pdbx_seq_one_letter_code
_entity_poly.pdbx_strand_id
1 'polypeptide(L)'
;MGCPYLAYRDGSDDPDRDHDSFDEPRAYCTAADRFVQPMRADICNDRYDLTHDRDCEIYREHADDASPAGADVPSVKPNGTAETEGDDA
;
A
#
# COMPACT_ATOMS: atom_id res chain seq x y z
N MET A 1 -2.08 4.05 13.83
CA MET A 1 -1.12 4.93 13.12
C MET A 1 -1.66 5.01 11.70
N GLY A 2 -2.12 6.16 11.22
CA GLY A 2 -2.89 6.22 9.99
C GLY A 2 -2.14 5.70 8.75
N CYS A 3 -2.92 5.29 7.76
CA CYS A 3 -2.45 4.84 6.46
C CYS A 3 -1.53 5.89 5.80
N PRO A 4 -0.33 5.51 5.31
CA PRO A 4 0.61 6.46 4.69
C PRO A 4 0.10 7.05 3.37
N TYR A 5 -0.90 6.42 2.75
CA TYR A 5 -1.51 6.86 1.51
C TYR A 5 -2.71 7.80 1.70
N LEU A 6 -3.09 8.11 2.96
CA LEU A 6 -4.21 8.99 3.25
C LEU A 6 -3.76 10.45 3.29
N ALA A 7 -4.33 11.26 2.41
CA ALA A 7 -4.23 12.71 2.43
C ALA A 7 -5.62 13.35 2.56
N TYR A 8 -5.66 14.62 2.92
CA TYR A 8 -6.87 15.45 2.88
C TYR A 8 -6.63 16.59 1.91
N ARG A 9 -7.45 16.69 0.85
CA ARG A 9 -7.33 17.74 -0.17
C ARG A 9 -8.53 18.68 -0.11
N ASP A 10 -8.27 19.97 -0.23
CA ASP A 10 -9.26 21.04 -0.25
C ASP A 10 -9.97 21.18 -1.60
N GLY A 11 -9.57 20.45 -2.64
CA GLY A 11 -10.16 20.56 -3.96
C GLY A 11 -9.82 19.42 -4.90
N SER A 12 -10.49 19.38 -6.05
CA SER A 12 -10.24 18.47 -7.17
C SER A 12 -9.73 19.26 -8.36
N ASP A 13 -8.77 18.71 -9.09
CA ASP A 13 -8.23 19.30 -10.31
C ASP A 13 -9.14 19.04 -11.55
N ASP A 14 -10.46 18.99 -11.37
CA ASP A 14 -11.43 18.60 -12.42
C ASP A 14 -11.94 19.84 -13.19
N PRO A 15 -11.58 20.01 -14.47
CA PRO A 15 -11.86 21.25 -15.21
C PRO A 15 -13.34 21.43 -15.59
N ASP A 16 -14.17 20.40 -15.47
CA ASP A 16 -15.60 20.43 -15.80
C ASP A 16 -16.48 20.76 -14.58
N ARG A 17 -15.87 20.99 -13.40
CA ARG A 17 -16.59 21.43 -12.21
C ARG A 17 -16.63 22.95 -12.09
N ASP A 18 -17.81 23.48 -11.78
CA ASP A 18 -18.00 24.90 -11.43
C ASP A 18 -17.22 25.36 -10.18
N HIS A 19 -16.81 24.41 -9.32
CA HIS A 19 -16.00 24.67 -8.13
C HIS A 19 -14.91 23.60 -7.95
N ASP A 20 -13.66 24.01 -8.08
CA ASP A 20 -12.48 23.18 -7.82
C ASP A 20 -12.28 22.91 -6.33
N SER A 21 -12.67 23.84 -5.45
CA SER A 21 -12.49 23.72 -3.99
C SER A 21 -13.73 23.21 -3.26
N PHE A 22 -13.51 22.52 -2.15
CA PHE A 22 -14.49 22.02 -1.19
C PHE A 22 -14.56 22.94 0.03
N ASP A 23 -15.73 23.00 0.67
CA ASP A 23 -15.91 23.71 1.94
C ASP A 23 -15.08 23.10 3.09
N GLU A 24 -14.77 21.80 3.01
CA GLU A 24 -13.95 21.07 3.99
C GLU A 24 -13.04 20.07 3.26
N PRO A 25 -11.77 19.88 3.71
CA PRO A 25 -10.87 18.91 3.10
C PRO A 25 -11.45 17.50 3.06
N ARG A 26 -11.39 16.86 1.90
CA ARG A 26 -11.91 15.51 1.68
C ARG A 26 -10.79 14.49 1.65
N ALA A 27 -11.08 13.31 2.20
CA ALA A 27 -10.15 12.20 2.22
C ALA A 27 -9.80 11.73 0.80
N TYR A 28 -8.51 11.67 0.51
CA TYR A 28 -7.94 11.32 -0.77
C TYR A 28 -6.90 10.21 -0.58
N CYS A 29 -6.99 9.14 -1.37
CA CYS A 29 -6.02 8.06 -1.35
C CYS A 29 -5.02 8.27 -2.49
N THR A 30 -3.75 8.47 -2.15
CA THR A 30 -2.68 8.69 -3.13
C THR A 30 -2.27 7.42 -3.86
N ALA A 31 -2.44 6.24 -3.26
CA ALA A 31 -2.18 4.96 -3.92
C ALA A 31 -3.16 4.67 -5.07
N ALA A 32 -4.43 5.05 -4.90
CA ALA A 32 -5.48 4.86 -5.92
C ALA A 32 -5.84 6.15 -6.68
N ASP A 33 -5.09 7.23 -6.44
CA ASP A 33 -5.25 8.56 -7.05
C ASP A 33 -6.70 9.08 -7.08
N ARG A 34 -7.44 8.91 -5.97
CA ARG A 34 -8.87 9.27 -5.92
C ARG A 34 -9.37 9.62 -4.54
N PHE A 35 -10.44 10.41 -4.49
CA PHE A 35 -11.21 10.62 -3.26
C PHE A 35 -11.85 9.32 -2.79
N VAL A 36 -11.80 9.07 -1.48
CA VAL A 36 -12.35 7.87 -0.87
C VAL A 36 -13.64 8.16 -0.12
N GLN A 37 -14.47 7.13 0.03
CA GLN A 37 -15.70 7.23 0.82
C GLN A 37 -15.38 7.41 2.31
N PRO A 38 -16.28 8.02 3.10
CA PRO A 38 -16.07 8.22 4.54
C PRO A 38 -15.68 6.94 5.29
N MET A 39 -16.37 5.81 5.01
CA MET A 39 -16.06 4.52 5.63
C MET A 39 -14.62 4.05 5.36
N ARG A 40 -14.11 4.30 4.15
CA ARG A 40 -12.71 4.00 3.82
C ARG A 40 -11.77 4.93 4.57
N ALA A 41 -12.12 6.21 4.69
CA ALA A 41 -11.35 7.15 5.48
C ALA A 41 -11.29 6.72 6.95
N ASP A 42 -12.36 6.17 7.51
CA ASP A 42 -12.36 5.63 8.87
C ASP A 42 -11.37 4.47 9.04
N ILE A 43 -11.36 3.52 8.09
CA ILE A 43 -10.37 2.43 8.05
C ILE A 43 -8.95 2.99 7.97
N CYS A 44 -8.70 3.92 7.03
CA CYS A 44 -7.36 4.50 6.84
C CYS A 44 -6.89 5.34 8.04
N ASN A 45 -7.79 5.88 8.86
CA ASN A 45 -7.47 6.61 10.08
C ASN A 45 -7.33 5.70 11.31
N ASP A 46 -7.47 4.39 11.15
CA ASP A 46 -7.55 3.40 12.21
C ASP A 46 -8.63 3.69 13.26
N ARG A 47 -9.81 4.14 12.83
CA ARG A 47 -10.94 4.44 13.73
C ARG A 47 -11.77 3.18 13.98
N TYR A 48 -12.44 3.15 15.14
CA TYR A 48 -13.44 2.12 15.47
C TYR A 48 -12.91 0.67 15.45
N ASP A 49 -11.65 0.46 15.83
CA ASP A 49 -10.97 -0.85 15.76
C ASP A 49 -10.74 -1.39 14.34
N LEU A 50 -11.02 -0.57 13.32
CA LEU A 50 -10.61 -0.81 11.95
C LEU A 50 -9.16 -0.38 11.80
N THR A 51 -8.39 -1.09 10.99
CA THR A 51 -6.95 -0.88 10.82
C THR A 51 -6.59 -0.93 9.34
N HIS A 52 -5.83 0.06 8.88
CA HIS A 52 -5.48 0.17 7.46
C HIS A 52 -4.70 -1.03 6.91
N ASP A 53 -3.86 -1.67 7.72
CA ASP A 53 -3.02 -2.81 7.35
C ASP A 53 -3.81 -4.10 7.14
N ARG A 54 -4.93 -4.28 7.86
CA ARG A 54 -5.78 -5.48 7.77
C ARG A 54 -7.04 -5.26 6.94
N ASP A 55 -7.68 -4.11 7.10
CA ASP A 55 -9.05 -3.87 6.62
C ASP A 55 -9.11 -3.06 5.31
N CYS A 56 -8.02 -2.39 4.91
CA CYS A 56 -7.97 -1.68 3.62
C CYS A 56 -7.37 -2.55 2.52
N GLU A 57 -8.16 -2.91 1.51
CA GLU A 57 -7.68 -3.64 0.32
C GLU A 57 -6.60 -2.87 -0.47
N ILE A 58 -6.76 -1.56 -0.67
CA ILE A 58 -5.81 -0.73 -1.42
C ILE A 58 -4.47 -0.67 -0.69
N TYR A 59 -4.47 -0.47 0.63
CA TYR A 59 -3.20 -0.45 1.36
C TYR A 59 -2.47 -1.78 1.20
N ARG A 60 -3.17 -2.91 1.39
CA ARG A 60 -2.57 -4.24 1.27
C ARG A 60 -2.00 -4.51 -0.11
N GLU A 61 -2.70 -4.10 -1.17
CA GLU A 61 -2.21 -4.22 -2.56
C GLU A 61 -0.93 -3.41 -2.80
N HIS A 62 -0.77 -2.25 -2.16
CA HIS A 62 0.38 -1.37 -2.32
C HIS A 62 1.45 -1.49 -1.23
N ALA A 63 1.22 -2.30 -0.19
CA ALA A 63 2.14 -2.48 0.92
C ALA A 63 3.33 -3.37 0.54
N ASP A 64 3.11 -4.33 -0.37
CA ASP A 64 4.18 -5.18 -0.92
C ASP A 64 5.14 -4.38 -1.82
N ASP A 65 4.63 -3.35 -2.52
CA ASP A 65 5.44 -2.39 -3.28
C ASP A 65 6.11 -1.34 -2.40
N ALA A 66 5.62 -1.15 -1.16
CA ALA A 66 6.17 -0.23 -0.18
C ALA A 66 7.34 -0.82 0.61
N SER A 67 8.07 -1.80 0.04
CA SER A 67 9.33 -2.24 0.62
C SER A 67 10.26 -1.02 0.68
N PRO A 68 10.66 -0.56 1.88
CA PRO A 68 11.57 0.57 1.99
C PRO A 68 12.84 0.18 1.23
N ALA A 69 13.29 1.07 0.36
CA ALA A 69 14.51 0.89 -0.41
C ALA A 69 15.63 0.23 0.43
N GLY A 70 16.07 -0.97 0.01
CA GLY A 70 17.35 -1.56 0.41
C GLY A 70 17.33 -2.40 1.68
N ALA A 71 16.67 -3.56 1.66
CA ALA A 71 17.23 -4.73 2.32
C ALA A 71 17.62 -5.73 1.23
N ASP A 72 18.90 -5.68 0.86
CA ASP A 72 19.57 -6.67 0.03
C ASP A 72 19.50 -8.00 0.78
N VAL A 73 18.45 -8.77 0.52
CA VAL A 73 18.44 -10.19 0.86
C VAL A 73 19.02 -10.89 -0.35
N PRO A 74 20.32 -11.26 -0.37
CA PRO A 74 20.80 -12.16 -1.39
C PRO A 74 19.98 -13.45 -1.24
N SER A 75 19.13 -13.69 -2.22
CA SER A 75 18.43 -14.95 -2.41
C SER A 75 19.50 -16.01 -2.66
N VAL A 76 20.06 -16.55 -1.58
CA VAL A 76 20.96 -17.69 -1.64
C VAL A 76 20.14 -18.86 -2.12
N LYS A 77 20.32 -19.21 -3.40
CA LYS A 77 19.84 -20.49 -3.92
C LYS A 77 20.72 -21.58 -3.31
N PRO A 78 20.21 -22.52 -2.50
CA PRO A 78 20.96 -23.73 -2.22
C PRO A 78 20.90 -24.58 -3.50
N ASN A 79 21.98 -24.56 -4.28
CA ASN A 79 22.15 -25.48 -5.40
C ASN A 79 23.48 -26.19 -5.27
N GLY A 80 23.41 -27.52 -5.19
CA GLY A 80 24.56 -28.39 -5.40
C GLY A 80 24.50 -29.66 -4.58
N THR A 81 23.72 -30.63 -5.03
CA THR A 81 23.90 -32.04 -4.65
C THR A 81 25.30 -32.49 -5.10
N ALA A 82 26.10 -32.98 -4.15
CA ALA A 82 27.31 -33.73 -4.43
C ALA A 82 27.07 -35.16 -3.94
N GLU A 83 26.50 -35.99 -4.80
CA GLU A 83 26.55 -37.44 -4.65
C GLU A 83 27.81 -37.90 -5.39
N THR A 84 28.88 -38.12 -4.63
CA THR A 84 30.04 -38.88 -5.08
C THR A 84 29.98 -40.25 -4.42
N GLU A 85 29.46 -41.22 -5.16
CA GLU A 85 29.68 -42.66 -4.97
C GLU A 85 30.01 -43.16 -6.39
N GLY A 86 31.15 -43.77 -6.72
CA GLY A 86 32.02 -44.60 -5.90
C GLY A 86 31.93 -46.04 -6.40
N ASP A 87 32.75 -46.36 -7.42
CA ASP A 87 33.45 -47.64 -7.62
C ASP A 87 32.72 -48.94 -8.08
N ASP A 88 33.48 -49.70 -8.87
CA ASP A 88 33.50 -51.17 -9.07
C ASP A 88 32.93 -51.80 -10.38
N ALA A 89 33.87 -52.47 -11.07
CA ALA A 89 33.80 -53.53 -12.11
C ALA A 89 33.97 -53.15 -13.59
#